data_AF-A0A1I3FRL6-F1
#
_entry.id   AF-A0A1I3FRL6-F1
#
_cell.length_a   1.000
_cell.length_b   1.000
_cell.length_c   1.000
_cell.angle_alpha   90.00
_cell.angle_beta   90.00
_cell.angle_gamma   90.00
#
_symmetry.space_group_name_H-M   'P 1'
#
loop_
_entity.id
_entity.type
_entity.pdbx_description
1 polymer ?
#
loop_
_entity_poly.entity_id
_entity_poly.type
_entity_poly.pdbx_seq_one_letter_code
_entity_poly.pdbx_strand_id
1 'polypeptide(L)'
;MTPSLAWTPHGFDDWRRHFPSTPFAQPAGELDWTARFIACWERPALRLPRDTVVVLVSGLYSEWLPRCHRDAARALRGAGYRVLRIPVRSSRGVMTQATHIGATLRAHLSDGQRFIALTHSKGGIDTLAALAADPALCERCDGIALVQPPVGPALVVDEILGWGPAEAMSTTPGTRSPATQAPATPASTCPTTSTSPTPRTERPWHDRIGRPLLRSRWLADGTRDISSRRDPRVATMLANLPHGLHSVHAISWSIERSSRFDTFHARLDARRPGCAHDGQFYLEDQALAGLPQICLPRLDHGQPVLGGLGFDSGRFWLALADLLHASRPTSAGEPYRSNEVDFEAGDAGIRASS
;
A
#
# COMPACT_ATOMS: atom_id res chain seq x y z
N MET A 1 -14.86 21.29 -18.72
CA MET A 1 -14.04 20.33 -17.95
C MET A 1 -12.72 20.17 -18.69
N THR A 2 -11.62 20.58 -18.09
CA THR A 2 -10.28 20.35 -18.65
C THR A 2 -10.05 18.83 -18.68
N PRO A 3 -9.56 18.23 -19.78
CA PRO A 3 -9.24 16.81 -19.78
C PRO A 3 -8.25 16.53 -18.65
N SER A 4 -8.57 15.54 -17.81
CA SER A 4 -7.63 15.07 -16.80
C SER A 4 -6.38 14.59 -17.52
N LEU A 5 -5.21 15.12 -17.12
CA LEU A 5 -3.93 14.60 -17.59
C LEU A 5 -3.87 13.10 -17.26
N ALA A 6 -3.32 12.30 -18.18
CA ALA A 6 -3.08 10.89 -17.92
C ALA A 6 -2.05 10.75 -16.79
N TRP A 7 -2.29 9.84 -15.86
CA TRP A 7 -1.35 9.57 -14.78
C TRP A 7 -0.07 8.93 -15.33
N THR A 8 1.08 9.24 -14.74
CA THR A 8 2.37 8.62 -15.06
C THR A 8 3.11 8.24 -13.79
N PRO A 9 3.99 7.22 -13.82
CA PRO A 9 4.80 6.82 -12.67
C PRO A 9 5.96 7.79 -12.33
N HIS A 10 6.12 8.87 -13.09
CA HIS A 10 7.21 9.82 -12.95
C HIS A 10 6.94 10.88 -11.87
N GLY A 11 7.99 11.32 -11.18
CA GLY A 11 7.91 12.45 -10.25
C GLY A 11 7.53 12.07 -8.81
N PHE A 12 7.99 10.90 -8.32
CA PHE A 12 7.72 10.50 -6.94
C PHE A 12 8.11 11.57 -5.92
N ASP A 13 9.28 12.19 -6.10
CA ASP A 13 9.88 13.16 -5.18
C ASP A 13 9.06 14.44 -4.94
N ASP A 14 8.05 14.70 -5.78
CA ASP A 14 7.11 15.82 -5.60
C ASP A 14 6.41 15.80 -4.24
N TRP A 15 6.33 14.63 -3.56
CA TRP A 15 5.74 14.55 -2.23
C TRP A 15 6.41 15.52 -1.25
N ARG A 16 7.70 15.81 -1.37
CA ARG A 16 8.42 16.70 -0.42
C ARG A 16 7.85 18.10 -0.43
N ARG A 17 7.33 18.56 -1.57
CA ARG A 17 6.67 19.86 -1.70
C ARG A 17 5.29 19.87 -1.05
N HIS A 18 4.54 18.77 -1.16
CA HIS A 18 3.17 18.67 -0.67
C HIS A 18 3.09 18.24 0.80
N PHE A 19 4.06 17.45 1.25
CA PHE A 19 4.09 16.77 2.54
C PHE A 19 5.49 16.87 3.17
N PRO A 20 5.94 18.08 3.55
CA PRO A 20 7.30 18.31 4.05
C PRO A 20 7.60 17.66 5.41
N SER A 21 6.58 17.17 6.12
CA SER A 21 6.70 16.54 7.44
C SER A 21 6.73 15.02 7.39
N THR A 22 6.74 14.42 6.19
CA THR A 22 6.73 12.95 6.04
C THR A 22 8.06 12.37 6.55
N PRO A 23 8.05 11.47 7.55
CA PRO A 23 9.25 10.83 8.08
C PRO A 23 9.65 9.63 7.21
N PHE A 24 9.82 9.87 5.91
CA PHE A 24 10.10 8.83 4.94
C PHE A 24 11.48 9.05 4.30
N ALA A 25 12.33 8.04 4.39
CA ALA A 25 13.60 7.97 3.68
C ALA A 25 13.42 7.11 2.43
N GLN A 26 13.86 7.62 1.28
CA GLN A 26 13.84 6.85 0.05
C GLN A 26 14.72 5.60 0.19
N PRO A 27 14.29 4.44 -0.35
CA PRO A 27 15.12 3.24 -0.39
C PRO A 27 16.46 3.56 -1.05
N ALA A 28 17.55 3.12 -0.44
CA ALA A 28 18.90 3.34 -0.96
C ALA A 28 19.30 2.25 -1.96
N GLY A 29 20.07 2.62 -2.98
CA GLY A 29 20.77 1.70 -3.87
C GLY A 29 19.85 0.70 -4.57
N GLU A 30 20.19 -0.59 -4.45
CA GLU A 30 19.52 -1.69 -5.17
C GLU A 30 18.07 -1.95 -4.74
N LEU A 31 17.62 -1.32 -3.64
CA LEU A 31 16.25 -1.45 -3.16
C LEU A 31 15.28 -0.48 -3.85
N ASP A 32 15.75 0.56 -4.56
CA ASP A 32 14.87 1.44 -5.34
C ASP A 32 14.66 0.88 -6.75
N TRP A 33 13.48 0.31 -7.00
CA TRP A 33 13.09 -0.27 -8.29
C TRP A 33 12.17 0.64 -9.10
N THR A 34 12.02 1.91 -8.71
CA THR A 34 11.14 2.87 -9.38
C THR A 34 11.50 3.03 -10.87
N ALA A 35 12.78 3.23 -11.19
CA ALA A 35 13.24 3.33 -12.58
C ALA A 35 12.98 2.06 -13.40
N ARG A 36 13.14 0.87 -12.78
CA ARG A 36 12.85 -0.42 -13.43
C ARG A 36 11.37 -0.57 -13.73
N PHE A 37 10.51 -0.15 -12.79
CA PHE A 37 9.06 -0.14 -13.00
C PHE A 37 8.67 0.83 -14.13
N ILE A 38 9.22 2.05 -14.15
CA ILE A 38 8.99 3.04 -15.21
C ILE A 38 9.33 2.45 -16.59
N ALA A 39 10.50 1.80 -16.72
CA ALA A 39 10.89 1.15 -17.97
C ALA A 39 9.89 0.05 -18.40
N CYS A 40 9.35 -0.71 -17.45
CA CYS A 40 8.30 -1.69 -17.73
C CYS A 40 6.97 -1.01 -18.10
N TRP A 41 6.64 0.12 -17.48
CA TRP A 41 5.47 0.97 -17.76
C TRP A 41 5.52 1.66 -19.13
N GLU A 42 6.70 1.88 -19.70
CA GLU A 42 6.86 2.49 -21.02
C GLU A 42 6.95 1.44 -22.15
N ARG A 43 7.25 0.18 -21.81
CA ARG A 43 7.42 -0.90 -22.79
C ARG A 43 6.10 -1.42 -23.39
N PRO A 44 5.88 -1.39 -24.71
CA PRO A 44 4.59 -1.76 -25.31
C PRO A 44 4.21 -3.24 -25.12
N ALA A 45 5.19 -4.14 -24.99
CA ALA A 45 4.97 -5.59 -24.89
C ALA A 45 5.49 -6.20 -23.59
N LEU A 46 4.77 -7.19 -23.07
CA LEU A 46 5.18 -7.96 -21.90
C LEU A 46 6.08 -9.14 -22.26
N ARG A 47 6.99 -9.49 -21.35
CA ARG A 47 7.92 -10.62 -21.49
C ARG A 47 7.56 -11.81 -20.62
N LEU A 48 6.59 -11.68 -19.71
CA LEU A 48 6.18 -12.78 -18.83
C LEU A 48 5.77 -14.02 -19.67
N PRO A 49 6.26 -15.23 -19.34
CA PRO A 49 5.91 -16.48 -20.03
C PRO A 49 4.40 -16.75 -20.02
N ARG A 50 3.87 -17.26 -21.13
CA ARG A 50 2.42 -17.45 -21.35
C ARG A 50 1.81 -18.57 -20.51
N ASP A 51 2.61 -19.50 -20.05
CA ASP A 51 2.25 -20.61 -19.18
C ASP A 51 2.15 -20.19 -17.70
N THR A 52 2.67 -19.02 -17.33
CA THR A 52 2.54 -18.48 -15.98
C THR A 52 1.12 -18.00 -15.71
N VAL A 53 0.52 -18.47 -14.61
CA VAL A 53 -0.79 -17.98 -14.16
C VAL A 53 -0.60 -16.67 -13.39
N VAL A 54 -1.40 -15.66 -13.72
CA VAL A 54 -1.44 -14.40 -12.96
C VAL A 54 -2.56 -14.45 -11.93
N VAL A 55 -2.19 -14.39 -10.65
CA VAL A 55 -3.12 -14.42 -9.53
C VAL A 55 -3.35 -13.00 -9.04
N LEU A 56 -4.59 -12.51 -9.10
CA LEU A 56 -4.99 -11.21 -8.58
C LEU A 56 -5.64 -11.37 -7.20
N VAL A 57 -5.08 -10.72 -6.18
CA VAL A 57 -5.62 -10.72 -4.81
C VAL A 57 -5.85 -9.28 -4.37
N SER A 58 -7.08 -8.97 -3.95
CA SER A 58 -7.48 -7.61 -3.57
C SER A 58 -7.56 -7.47 -2.05
N GLY A 59 -7.63 -6.23 -1.57
CA GLY A 59 -7.71 -5.92 -0.14
C GLY A 59 -9.09 -6.04 0.48
N LEU A 60 -9.18 -5.50 1.69
CA LEU A 60 -10.41 -5.38 2.48
C LEU A 60 -11.51 -4.66 1.67
N TYR A 61 -12.78 -5.08 1.83
CA TYR A 61 -13.98 -4.53 1.19
C TYR A 61 -14.16 -4.79 -0.30
N SER A 62 -13.17 -5.38 -0.98
CA SER A 62 -13.24 -5.56 -2.43
C SER A 62 -14.37 -6.46 -2.92
N GLU A 63 -14.89 -7.35 -2.06
CA GLU A 63 -16.05 -8.19 -2.37
C GLU A 63 -17.35 -7.38 -2.60
N TRP A 64 -17.38 -6.13 -2.13
CA TRP A 64 -18.48 -5.18 -2.33
C TRP A 64 -18.15 -4.10 -3.36
N LEU A 65 -16.94 -4.11 -3.92
CA LEU A 65 -16.51 -3.16 -4.93
C LEU A 65 -16.84 -3.71 -6.33
N PRO A 66 -17.91 -3.22 -6.99
CA PRO A 66 -18.18 -3.65 -8.35
C PRO A 66 -16.98 -3.30 -9.22
N ARG A 67 -16.56 -4.23 -10.07
CA ARG A 67 -15.46 -4.05 -11.02
C ARG A 67 -14.07 -3.93 -10.39
N CYS A 68 -13.89 -4.24 -9.10
CA CYS A 68 -12.55 -4.41 -8.53
C CYS A 68 -11.69 -5.33 -9.42
N HIS A 69 -10.48 -4.91 -9.78
CA HIS A 69 -9.57 -5.62 -10.70
C HIS A 69 -10.14 -5.94 -12.10
N ARG A 70 -11.26 -5.34 -12.52
CA ARG A 70 -11.84 -5.65 -13.82
C ARG A 70 -10.92 -5.26 -14.96
N ASP A 71 -10.39 -4.04 -14.91
CA ASP A 71 -9.59 -3.50 -16.01
C ASP A 71 -8.18 -4.12 -16.01
N ALA A 72 -7.62 -4.38 -14.82
CA ALA A 72 -6.45 -5.26 -14.62
C ALA A 72 -6.62 -6.63 -15.28
N ALA A 73 -7.68 -7.36 -14.92
CA ALA A 73 -7.93 -8.71 -15.44
C ALA A 73 -8.22 -8.68 -16.96
N ARG A 74 -8.90 -7.64 -17.46
CA ARG A 74 -9.13 -7.47 -18.90
C ARG A 74 -7.80 -7.26 -19.63
N ALA A 75 -6.93 -6.37 -19.14
CA ALA A 75 -5.65 -6.07 -19.76
C ALA A 75 -4.73 -7.31 -19.77
N LEU A 76 -4.62 -8.02 -18.65
CA LEU A 76 -3.82 -9.24 -18.53
C LEU A 76 -4.33 -10.37 -19.44
N ARG A 77 -5.66 -10.57 -19.52
CA ARG A 77 -6.24 -11.56 -20.45
C ARG A 77 -6.08 -11.15 -21.91
N GLY A 78 -6.28 -9.87 -22.21
CA GLY A 78 -6.07 -9.30 -23.55
C GLY A 78 -4.62 -9.43 -23.99
N ALA A 79 -3.68 -9.38 -23.03
CA ALA A 79 -2.28 -9.67 -23.29
C ALA A 79 -2.02 -11.16 -23.52
N GLY A 80 -2.93 -12.09 -23.19
CA GLY A 80 -2.79 -13.54 -23.42
C GLY A 80 -2.53 -14.39 -22.17
N TYR A 81 -2.65 -13.83 -20.96
CA TYR A 81 -2.41 -14.58 -19.72
C TYR A 81 -3.67 -15.24 -19.15
N ARG A 82 -3.49 -16.40 -18.53
CA ARG A 82 -4.51 -16.97 -17.65
C ARG A 82 -4.54 -16.18 -16.35
N VAL A 83 -5.69 -15.60 -16.02
CA VAL A 83 -5.88 -14.78 -14.82
C VAL A 83 -6.84 -15.44 -13.84
N LEU A 84 -6.34 -15.75 -12.64
CA LEU A 84 -7.12 -16.21 -11.51
C LEU A 84 -7.37 -15.04 -10.55
N ARG A 85 -8.62 -14.77 -10.21
CA ARG A 85 -8.98 -13.76 -9.20
C ARG A 85 -9.37 -14.47 -7.92
N ILE A 86 -8.67 -14.19 -6.83
CA ILE A 86 -8.96 -14.85 -5.55
C ILE A 86 -10.11 -14.14 -4.85
N PRO A 87 -11.18 -14.87 -4.46
CA PRO A 87 -12.22 -14.33 -3.62
C PRO A 87 -11.65 -13.96 -2.24
N VAL A 88 -11.98 -12.75 -1.78
CA VAL A 88 -11.61 -12.30 -0.43
C VAL A 88 -12.86 -12.04 0.39
N ARG A 89 -12.77 -12.30 1.69
CA ARG A 89 -13.82 -11.97 2.65
C ARG A 89 -13.30 -10.94 3.63
N SER A 90 -13.95 -9.80 3.65
CA SER A 90 -13.56 -8.67 4.51
C SER A 90 -13.75 -8.99 6.00
N SER A 91 -14.58 -9.98 6.29
CA SER A 91 -14.79 -10.50 7.64
C SER A 91 -13.62 -11.31 8.19
N ARG A 92 -12.69 -11.75 7.35
CA ARG A 92 -11.63 -12.67 7.75
C ARG A 92 -10.36 -11.91 8.11
N GLY A 93 -9.81 -12.25 9.27
CA GLY A 93 -8.41 -11.95 9.59
C GLY A 93 -7.45 -12.59 8.58
N VAL A 94 -6.21 -12.13 8.58
CA VAL A 94 -5.14 -12.49 7.65
C VAL A 94 -4.93 -13.98 7.60
N MET A 95 -4.77 -14.63 8.77
CA MET A 95 -4.49 -16.06 8.84
C MET A 95 -5.65 -16.92 8.32
N THR A 96 -6.89 -16.53 8.58
CA THR A 96 -8.07 -17.24 8.07
C THR A 96 -8.23 -17.05 6.56
N GLN A 97 -7.98 -15.83 6.06
CA GLN A 97 -8.02 -15.54 4.63
C GLN A 97 -6.88 -16.24 3.89
N ALA A 98 -5.70 -16.36 4.50
CA ALA A 98 -4.56 -17.11 3.97
C ALA A 98 -4.88 -18.59 3.71
N THR A 99 -5.52 -19.28 4.67
CA THR A 99 -5.98 -20.66 4.48
C THR A 99 -6.92 -20.78 3.28
N HIS A 100 -7.83 -19.80 3.10
CA HIS A 100 -8.73 -19.78 1.95
C HIS A 100 -7.98 -19.54 0.62
N ILE A 101 -7.01 -18.62 0.60
CA ILE A 101 -6.17 -18.36 -0.57
C ILE A 101 -5.42 -19.63 -0.96
N GLY A 102 -4.74 -20.29 -0.02
CA GLY A 102 -4.01 -21.53 -0.27
C GLY A 102 -4.91 -22.65 -0.82
N ALA A 103 -6.06 -22.88 -0.20
CA ALA A 103 -7.04 -23.86 -0.70
C ALA A 103 -7.55 -23.53 -2.10
N THR A 104 -7.82 -22.25 -2.38
CA THR A 104 -8.28 -21.80 -3.70
C THR A 104 -7.21 -22.02 -4.76
N LEU A 105 -5.95 -21.70 -4.46
CA LEU A 105 -4.84 -21.88 -5.39
C LEU A 105 -4.61 -23.37 -5.71
N ARG A 106 -4.59 -24.25 -4.71
CA ARG A 106 -4.45 -25.70 -4.94
C ARG A 106 -5.60 -26.29 -5.78
N ALA A 107 -6.81 -25.77 -5.62
CA ALA A 107 -7.97 -26.24 -6.38
C ALA A 107 -7.95 -25.79 -7.86
N HIS A 108 -7.25 -24.69 -8.19
CA HIS A 108 -7.30 -24.09 -9.54
C HIS A 108 -5.99 -24.18 -10.31
N LEU A 109 -4.87 -24.41 -9.65
CA LEU A 109 -3.58 -24.60 -10.30
C LEU A 109 -3.33 -26.09 -10.51
N SER A 110 -2.98 -26.47 -11.74
CA SER A 110 -2.56 -27.83 -12.06
C SER A 110 -1.27 -28.18 -11.29
N ASP A 111 -0.94 -29.47 -11.17
CA ASP A 111 0.32 -29.86 -10.53
C ASP A 111 1.54 -29.24 -11.26
N GLY A 112 2.53 -28.78 -10.49
CA GLY A 112 3.70 -28.04 -10.99
C GLY A 112 3.44 -26.67 -11.62
N GLN A 113 2.18 -26.26 -11.83
CA GLN A 113 1.87 -24.98 -12.50
C GLN A 113 2.41 -23.79 -11.70
N ARG A 114 3.21 -22.96 -12.36
CA ARG A 114 3.82 -21.76 -11.78
C ARG A 114 2.88 -20.56 -11.86
N PHE A 115 3.03 -19.63 -10.94
CA PHE A 115 2.21 -18.42 -10.91
C PHE A 115 2.98 -17.22 -10.37
N ILE A 116 2.49 -16.02 -10.68
CA ILE A 116 2.86 -14.79 -9.97
C ILE A 116 1.64 -14.26 -9.22
N ALA A 117 1.87 -13.62 -8.08
CA ALA A 117 0.83 -12.98 -7.29
C ALA A 117 0.91 -11.45 -7.44
N LEU A 118 -0.15 -10.83 -7.93
CA LEU A 118 -0.32 -9.38 -7.98
C LEU A 118 -1.38 -8.99 -6.95
N THR A 119 -0.93 -8.30 -5.91
CA THR A 119 -1.72 -8.14 -4.70
C THR A 119 -1.88 -6.67 -4.34
N HIS A 120 -3.03 -6.32 -3.77
CA HIS A 120 -3.34 -4.96 -3.32
C HIS A 120 -3.74 -4.95 -1.85
N SER A 121 -3.23 -3.95 -1.11
CA SER A 121 -3.62 -3.67 0.27
C SER A 121 -3.53 -4.93 1.15
N LYS A 122 -4.56 -5.19 1.97
CA LYS A 122 -4.65 -6.40 2.84
C LYS A 122 -4.45 -7.71 2.05
N GLY A 123 -4.81 -7.75 0.77
CA GLY A 123 -4.62 -8.92 -0.08
C GLY A 123 -3.17 -9.34 -0.22
N GLY A 124 -2.22 -8.39 -0.10
CA GLY A 124 -0.80 -8.68 -0.07
C GLY A 124 -0.40 -9.46 1.18
N ILE A 125 -0.73 -8.95 2.37
CA ILE A 125 -0.40 -9.64 3.63
C ILE A 125 -1.17 -10.96 3.81
N ASP A 126 -2.39 -11.07 3.25
CA ASP A 126 -3.14 -12.33 3.21
C ASP A 126 -2.43 -13.39 2.34
N THR A 127 -1.86 -12.96 1.21
CA THR A 127 -1.14 -13.84 0.30
C THR A 127 0.22 -14.24 0.86
N LEU A 128 0.96 -13.31 1.47
CA LEU A 128 2.21 -13.62 2.18
C LEU A 128 1.98 -14.67 3.27
N ALA A 129 0.90 -14.55 4.05
CA ALA A 129 0.54 -15.55 5.05
C ALA A 129 0.24 -16.91 4.44
N ALA A 130 -0.38 -16.96 3.26
CA ALA A 130 -0.64 -18.21 2.56
C ALA A 130 0.65 -18.88 2.07
N LEU A 131 1.59 -18.09 1.51
CA LEU A 131 2.88 -18.59 1.03
C LEU A 131 3.80 -19.02 2.18
N ALA A 132 3.82 -18.27 3.29
CA ALA A 132 4.60 -18.61 4.46
C ALA A 132 4.11 -19.92 5.13
N ALA A 133 2.81 -20.20 5.08
CA ALA A 133 2.22 -21.41 5.65
C ALA A 133 2.27 -22.64 4.72
N ASP A 134 2.64 -22.47 3.45
CA ASP A 134 2.67 -23.55 2.45
C ASP A 134 3.94 -23.47 1.59
N PRO A 135 5.03 -24.16 1.99
CA PRO A 135 6.28 -24.18 1.23
C PRO A 135 6.12 -24.64 -0.22
N ALA A 136 5.27 -25.63 -0.49
CA ALA A 136 5.06 -26.14 -1.85
C ALA A 136 4.39 -25.09 -2.75
N LEU A 137 3.46 -24.31 -2.20
CA LEU A 137 2.88 -23.17 -2.92
C LEU A 137 3.90 -22.03 -3.09
N CYS A 138 4.73 -21.79 -2.08
CA CYS A 138 5.80 -20.79 -2.14
C CYS A 138 6.81 -21.11 -3.26
N GLU A 139 7.25 -22.36 -3.39
CA GLU A 139 8.20 -22.80 -4.45
C GLU A 139 7.63 -22.63 -5.88
N ARG A 140 6.30 -22.68 -6.01
CA ARG A 140 5.58 -22.48 -7.27
C ARG A 140 5.27 -21.01 -7.58
N CYS A 141 5.47 -20.12 -6.62
CA CYS A 141 5.29 -18.68 -6.77
C CYS A 141 6.56 -18.06 -7.34
N ASP A 142 6.52 -17.61 -8.60
CA ASP A 142 7.64 -16.97 -9.29
C ASP A 142 7.93 -15.55 -8.82
N GLY A 143 6.95 -14.92 -8.18
CA GLY A 143 7.12 -13.67 -7.48
C GLY A 143 5.81 -13.07 -7.03
N ILE A 144 5.90 -12.12 -6.10
CA ILE A 144 4.77 -11.38 -5.56
C ILE A 144 5.00 -9.87 -5.65
N ALA A 145 4.00 -9.15 -6.18
CA ALA A 145 3.93 -7.69 -6.12
C ALA A 145 2.93 -7.28 -5.04
N LEU A 146 3.40 -6.49 -4.08
CA LEU A 146 2.64 -5.97 -2.94
C LEU A 146 2.32 -4.49 -3.19
N VAL A 147 1.11 -4.15 -3.59
CA VAL A 147 0.73 -2.75 -3.88
C VAL A 147 0.02 -2.15 -2.68
N GLN A 148 0.61 -1.09 -2.11
CA GLN A 148 0.14 -0.38 -0.93
C GLN A 148 -0.19 -1.33 0.25
N PRO A 149 0.71 -2.27 0.62
CA PRO A 149 0.42 -3.23 1.68
C PRO A 149 0.29 -2.51 3.03
N PRO A 150 -0.61 -2.92 3.93
CA PRO A 150 -0.77 -2.32 5.25
C PRO A 150 0.27 -2.84 6.25
N VAL A 151 1.54 -2.47 6.06
CA VAL A 151 2.66 -2.90 6.90
C VAL A 151 2.53 -2.32 8.31
N GLY A 152 2.30 -1.02 8.39
CA GLY A 152 1.92 -0.30 9.59
C GLY A 152 0.40 -0.22 9.77
N PRO A 153 -0.06 0.29 10.92
CA PRO A 153 -1.49 0.40 11.23
C PRO A 153 -2.17 1.50 10.42
N ALA A 154 -3.39 1.24 9.94
CA ALA A 154 -4.31 2.29 9.49
C ALA A 154 -4.82 3.08 10.70
N LEU A 155 -4.17 4.20 11.04
CA LEU A 155 -4.58 5.02 12.19
C LEU A 155 -6.03 5.51 12.13
N VAL A 156 -6.57 5.68 10.93
CA VAL A 156 -7.99 6.00 10.72
C VAL A 156 -8.91 4.87 11.16
N VAL A 157 -8.51 3.61 10.94
CA VAL A 157 -9.27 2.45 11.39
C VAL A 157 -9.31 2.42 12.91
N ASP A 158 -8.18 2.69 13.56
CA ASP A 158 -8.11 2.81 15.02
C ASP A 158 -9.07 3.88 15.53
N GLU A 159 -9.10 5.06 14.90
CA GLU A 159 -10.01 6.16 15.27
C GLU A 159 -11.48 5.73 15.15
N ILE A 160 -11.87 5.17 14.00
CA ILE A 160 -13.26 4.75 13.77
C ILE A 160 -13.68 3.68 14.79
N LEU A 161 -12.79 2.73 15.09
CA LEU A 161 -13.04 1.68 16.07
C LEU A 161 -12.96 2.19 17.51
N GLY A 162 -12.40 3.37 17.75
CA GLY A 162 -12.18 3.93 19.09
C GLY A 162 -11.00 3.25 19.81
N TRP A 163 -10.05 2.73 19.04
CA TRP A 163 -8.76 2.21 19.50
C TRP A 163 -7.65 3.25 19.42
N GLY A 164 -8.01 4.51 19.15
CA GLY A 164 -7.09 5.65 19.28
C GLY A 164 -6.30 5.53 20.58
N PRO A 165 -5.06 6.03 20.61
CA PRO A 165 -4.12 5.78 21.70
C PRO A 165 -4.85 6.04 23.00
N ALA A 166 -5.24 4.96 23.69
CA ALA A 166 -5.70 5.07 25.05
C ALA A 166 -4.52 5.74 25.73
N GLU A 167 -4.72 7.00 26.14
CA GLU A 167 -3.79 7.82 26.87
C GLU A 167 -2.53 7.04 27.28
N ALA A 168 -1.48 7.11 26.46
CA ALA A 168 -0.13 7.02 26.98
C ALA A 168 0.19 8.31 27.79
N MET A 169 -0.82 8.90 28.43
CA MET A 169 -0.68 9.89 29.48
C MET A 169 -0.56 9.12 30.80
N SER A 170 0.64 9.19 31.36
CA SER A 170 0.89 9.11 32.79
C SER A 170 0.77 7.74 33.47
N THR A 171 1.72 6.85 33.16
CA THR A 171 2.37 6.05 34.22
C THR A 171 3.86 6.35 34.24
N THR A 172 4.23 7.61 34.46
CA THR A 172 5.53 7.90 35.06
C THR A 172 5.35 7.69 36.57
N PRO A 173 6.03 6.74 37.22
CA PRO A 173 6.02 6.63 38.67
C PRO A 173 6.60 7.92 39.24
N GLY A 174 5.77 8.68 39.97
CA GLY A 174 6.17 9.93 40.58
C GLY A 174 7.38 9.74 41.49
N THR A 175 8.53 10.26 41.07
CA THR A 175 9.63 10.59 41.98
C THR A 175 9.21 11.85 42.72
N ARG A 176 8.73 11.68 43.96
CA ARG A 176 8.58 12.80 44.89
C ARG A 176 9.98 13.37 45.17
N SER A 177 10.22 14.59 44.75
CA SER A 177 11.26 15.44 45.34
C SER A 177 10.58 16.53 46.18
N PRO A 178 11.14 16.85 47.37
CA PRO A 178 10.46 17.68 48.34
C PRO A 178 10.57 19.17 48.03
N ALA A 179 9.58 19.87 48.57
CA ALA A 179 9.33 21.30 48.60
C ALA A 179 10.58 22.21 48.67
N THR A 180 10.51 23.32 47.94
CA THR A 180 11.02 24.61 48.42
C THR A 180 9.94 25.65 48.15
N GLN A 181 9.35 26.17 49.22
CA GLN A 181 8.41 27.29 49.22
C GLN A 181 9.18 28.61 49.17
N ALA A 182 8.71 29.55 48.34
CA ALA A 182 9.00 30.98 48.45
C ALA A 182 7.80 31.79 47.93
N PRO A 183 7.62 33.05 48.37
CA PRO A 183 6.29 33.59 48.68
C PRO A 183 5.64 34.41 47.57
N ALA A 184 4.32 34.60 47.78
CA ALA A 184 3.35 35.26 46.93
C ALA A 184 3.56 36.78 46.75
N THR A 185 3.08 37.29 45.62
CA THR A 185 2.80 38.72 45.37
C THR A 185 1.48 38.82 44.57
N PRO A 186 0.65 39.88 44.75
CA PRO A 186 -0.78 39.79 44.47
C PRO A 186 -1.20 40.32 43.08
N ALA A 187 -2.28 39.70 42.60
CA ALA A 187 -3.39 40.18 41.76
C ALA A 187 -3.14 41.32 40.75
N SER A 188 -3.32 40.97 39.47
CA SER A 188 -3.82 41.89 38.44
C SER A 188 -4.96 41.19 37.69
N THR A 189 -6.14 41.80 37.72
CA THR A 189 -7.37 41.34 37.07
C THR A 189 -7.47 41.95 35.67
N CYS A 190 -7.73 41.12 34.66
CA CYS A 190 -8.15 41.53 33.31
C CYS A 190 -8.94 40.39 32.64
N PRO A 191 -9.73 40.70 31.59
CA PRO A 191 -11.13 40.28 31.53
C PRO A 191 -11.38 38.95 30.81
N THR A 192 -12.55 38.40 31.13
CA THR A 192 -13.24 37.26 30.55
C THR A 192 -13.28 37.30 29.01
N THR A 193 -12.57 36.37 28.37
CA THR A 193 -12.73 36.03 26.96
C THR A 193 -14.03 35.24 26.76
N SER A 194 -14.91 35.82 25.96
CA SER A 194 -16.12 35.18 25.44
C SER A 194 -15.73 33.99 24.55
N THR A 195 -16.00 32.78 25.03
CA THR A 195 -15.94 31.54 24.25
C THR A 195 -17.09 31.54 23.25
N SER A 196 -16.80 31.94 22.01
CA SER A 196 -17.72 31.71 20.89
C SER A 196 -17.92 30.20 20.71
N PRO A 197 -19.16 29.71 20.56
CA PRO A 197 -19.42 28.29 20.35
C PRO A 197 -18.76 27.86 19.04
N THR A 198 -17.83 26.92 19.13
CA THR A 198 -17.24 26.26 17.96
C THR A 198 -18.37 25.69 17.10
N PRO A 199 -18.42 26.00 15.80
CA PRO A 199 -19.45 25.46 14.92
C PRO A 199 -19.40 23.94 15.00
N ARG A 200 -20.53 23.34 15.32
CA ARG A 200 -20.74 21.89 15.37
C ARG A 200 -20.52 21.36 13.95
N THR A 201 -19.29 20.94 13.64
CA THR A 201 -18.99 20.24 12.39
C THR A 201 -19.82 18.96 12.38
N GLU A 202 -20.83 18.92 11.51
CA GLU A 202 -21.66 17.74 11.32
C GLU A 202 -20.75 16.55 11.01
N ARG A 203 -20.85 15.49 11.82
CA ARG A 203 -20.09 14.27 11.55
C ARG A 203 -20.50 13.75 10.17
N PRO A 204 -19.54 13.54 9.24
CA PRO A 204 -19.82 13.03 7.91
C PRO A 204 -20.70 11.77 8.00
N TRP A 205 -21.69 11.64 7.12
CA TRP A 205 -22.66 10.53 7.13
C TRP A 205 -22.00 9.14 7.17
N HIS A 206 -20.80 9.01 6.60
CA HIS A 206 -19.94 7.82 6.65
C HIS A 206 -19.65 7.37 8.09
N ASP A 207 -19.55 8.27 9.07
CA ASP A 207 -19.30 7.91 10.48
C ASP A 207 -20.53 7.33 11.17
N ARG A 208 -21.73 7.76 10.78
CA ARG A 208 -22.98 7.28 11.40
C ARG A 208 -23.29 5.84 10.99
N ILE A 209 -23.04 5.49 9.73
CA ILE A 209 -23.37 4.17 9.17
C ILE A 209 -22.14 3.24 9.13
N GLY A 210 -20.96 3.79 8.83
CA GLY A 210 -19.72 3.02 8.73
C GLY A 210 -19.27 2.46 10.08
N ARG A 211 -19.41 3.22 11.18
CA ARG A 211 -18.94 2.77 12.50
C ARG A 211 -19.68 1.51 13.01
N PRO A 212 -21.02 1.41 12.95
CA PRO A 212 -21.73 0.16 13.26
C PRO A 212 -21.36 -1.00 12.33
N LEU A 213 -21.16 -0.75 11.03
CA LEU A 213 -20.76 -1.78 10.08
C LEU A 213 -19.35 -2.31 10.35
N LEU A 214 -18.39 -1.42 10.57
CA LEU A 214 -17.00 -1.75 10.89
C LEU A 214 -16.85 -2.46 12.24
N ARG A 215 -17.72 -2.14 13.20
CA ARG A 215 -17.82 -2.81 14.50
C ARG A 215 -18.66 -4.07 14.46
N SER A 216 -19.33 -4.37 13.36
CA SER A 216 -20.09 -5.60 13.26
C SER A 216 -19.11 -6.78 13.30
N ARG A 217 -19.54 -7.89 13.90
CA ARG A 217 -18.79 -9.17 13.88
C ARG A 217 -18.37 -9.60 12.47
N TRP A 218 -19.04 -9.07 11.44
CA TRP A 218 -18.80 -9.37 10.04
C TRP A 218 -17.61 -8.61 9.44
N LEU A 219 -17.01 -7.66 10.14
CA LEU A 219 -15.85 -6.90 9.64
C LEU A 219 -14.71 -6.81 10.65
N ALA A 220 -14.96 -7.19 11.91
CA ALA A 220 -14.06 -6.98 13.02
C ALA A 220 -12.66 -7.55 12.76
N ASP A 221 -12.53 -8.82 12.34
CA ASP A 221 -11.21 -9.45 12.24
C ASP A 221 -10.37 -8.92 11.07
N GLY A 222 -10.99 -8.77 9.88
CA GLY A 222 -10.26 -8.24 8.72
C GLY A 222 -9.85 -6.78 8.90
N THR A 223 -10.70 -5.98 9.55
CA THR A 223 -10.40 -4.59 9.89
C THR A 223 -9.38 -4.50 11.04
N ARG A 224 -9.43 -5.42 12.02
CA ARG A 224 -8.47 -5.50 13.11
C ARG A 224 -7.06 -5.75 12.59
N ASP A 225 -6.88 -6.60 11.59
CA ASP A 225 -5.53 -6.95 11.13
C ASP A 225 -4.81 -5.85 10.35
N ILE A 226 -5.51 -4.80 9.92
CA ILE A 226 -4.88 -3.59 9.37
C ILE A 226 -4.75 -2.47 10.41
N SER A 227 -5.16 -2.70 11.65
CA SER A 227 -5.16 -1.71 12.74
C SER A 227 -3.91 -1.83 13.63
N SER A 228 -3.80 -1.00 14.68
CA SER A 228 -2.78 -1.17 15.73
C SER A 228 -3.01 -2.40 16.62
N ARG A 229 -4.21 -2.99 16.59
CA ARG A 229 -4.57 -4.21 17.34
C ARG A 229 -4.50 -5.49 16.51
N ARG A 230 -3.78 -5.46 15.38
CA ARG A 230 -3.59 -6.61 14.48
C ARG A 230 -3.13 -7.86 15.23
N ASP A 231 -3.49 -9.03 14.71
CA ASP A 231 -2.94 -10.29 15.21
C ASP A 231 -1.40 -10.23 15.21
N PRO A 232 -0.72 -10.48 16.36
CA PRO A 232 0.74 -10.40 16.45
C PRO A 232 1.45 -11.34 15.48
N ARG A 233 0.81 -12.44 15.05
CA ARG A 233 1.36 -13.36 14.05
C ARG A 233 1.59 -12.68 12.70
N VAL A 234 0.82 -11.63 12.37
CA VAL A 234 1.03 -10.84 11.14
C VAL A 234 2.37 -10.11 11.22
N ALA A 235 2.66 -9.45 12.34
CA ALA A 235 3.93 -8.76 12.52
C ALA A 235 5.12 -9.73 12.50
N THR A 236 4.99 -10.88 13.18
CA THR A 236 6.01 -11.94 13.14
C THR A 236 6.25 -12.44 11.72
N MET A 237 5.19 -12.66 10.94
CA MET A 237 5.32 -13.09 9.55
C MET A 237 6.02 -12.03 8.68
N LEU A 238 5.62 -10.75 8.78
CA LEU A 238 6.25 -9.68 7.99
C LEU A 238 7.73 -9.48 8.34
N ALA A 239 8.13 -9.76 9.57
CA ALA A 239 9.53 -9.75 9.99
C ALA A 239 10.33 -10.97 9.52
N ASN A 240 9.66 -12.07 9.14
CA ASN A 240 10.28 -13.35 8.78
C ASN A 240 9.76 -13.85 7.43
N LEU A 241 9.74 -12.97 6.42
CA LEU A 241 9.35 -13.37 5.07
C LEU A 241 10.31 -14.45 4.54
N PRO A 242 9.83 -15.42 3.74
CA PRO A 242 10.69 -16.48 3.22
C PRO A 242 11.86 -15.90 2.41
N HIS A 243 13.10 -16.23 2.77
CA HIS A 243 14.32 -15.66 2.16
C HIS A 243 14.42 -15.84 0.64
N GLY A 244 13.78 -16.87 0.08
CA GLY A 244 13.75 -17.14 -1.36
C GLY A 244 12.55 -16.54 -2.11
N LEU A 245 11.63 -15.86 -1.43
CA LEU A 245 10.42 -15.33 -2.06
C LEU A 245 10.75 -14.04 -2.82
N HIS A 246 10.80 -14.14 -4.14
CA HIS A 246 10.97 -12.99 -5.03
C HIS A 246 9.82 -11.99 -4.84
N SER A 247 10.12 -10.83 -4.26
CA SER A 247 9.10 -9.87 -3.83
C SER A 247 9.47 -8.46 -4.27
N VAL A 248 8.45 -7.69 -4.64
CA VAL A 248 8.55 -6.24 -4.82
C VAL A 248 7.33 -5.60 -4.16
N HIS A 249 7.49 -4.43 -3.55
CA HIS A 249 6.34 -3.66 -3.06
C HIS A 249 6.27 -2.28 -3.68
N ALA A 250 5.07 -1.82 -3.98
CA ALA A 250 4.81 -0.47 -4.46
C ALA A 250 4.16 0.34 -3.35
N ILE A 251 4.79 1.46 -2.99
CA ILE A 251 4.22 2.45 -2.09
C ILE A 251 3.83 3.68 -2.88
N SER A 252 2.89 4.46 -2.36
CA SER A 252 2.43 5.66 -3.03
C SER A 252 1.91 6.72 -2.08
N TRP A 253 1.76 7.91 -2.63
CA TRP A 253 1.08 9.03 -1.98
C TRP A 253 0.10 9.66 -2.96
N SER A 254 -0.91 10.35 -2.45
CA SER A 254 -1.82 11.16 -3.25
C SER A 254 -2.26 12.42 -2.51
N ILE A 255 -2.45 13.51 -3.25
CA ILE A 255 -3.01 14.78 -2.76
C ILE A 255 -4.53 14.88 -2.96
N GLU A 256 -5.09 14.05 -3.84
CA GLU A 256 -6.49 14.12 -4.24
C GLU A 256 -7.14 12.73 -4.12
N ARG A 257 -8.44 12.74 -3.83
CA ARG A 257 -9.27 11.53 -3.83
C ARG A 257 -9.64 11.19 -5.26
N SER A 258 -9.33 9.97 -5.72
CA SER A 258 -9.82 9.50 -7.02
C SER A 258 -11.16 8.78 -6.94
N SER A 259 -11.55 8.31 -5.75
CA SER A 259 -12.74 7.49 -5.57
C SER A 259 -13.53 7.86 -4.31
N ARG A 260 -14.82 7.53 -4.31
CA ARG A 260 -15.69 7.65 -3.13
C ARG A 260 -15.36 6.65 -2.01
N PHE A 261 -14.53 5.64 -2.31
CA PHE A 261 -14.05 4.69 -1.31
C PHE A 261 -12.83 5.25 -0.57
N ASP A 262 -12.18 6.27 -1.15
CA ASP A 262 -11.05 6.94 -0.56
C ASP A 262 -11.50 8.13 0.29
N THR A 263 -11.90 7.82 1.53
CA THR A 263 -12.63 8.79 2.37
C THR A 263 -11.78 9.48 3.43
N PHE A 264 -10.49 9.16 3.53
CA PHE A 264 -9.73 9.51 4.72
C PHE A 264 -8.61 10.52 4.56
N HIS A 265 -8.35 11.05 3.35
CA HIS A 265 -7.40 12.18 3.14
C HIS A 265 -7.55 13.28 4.20
N ALA A 266 -8.71 13.95 4.26
CA ALA A 266 -8.98 15.00 5.24
C ALA A 266 -8.77 14.57 6.71
N ARG A 267 -8.93 13.29 7.06
CA ARG A 267 -8.66 12.79 8.43
C ARG A 267 -7.19 12.57 8.67
N LEU A 268 -6.48 11.99 7.70
CA LEU A 268 -5.04 11.81 7.75
C LEU A 268 -4.34 13.17 7.79
N ASP A 269 -4.73 14.10 6.92
CA ASP A 269 -4.26 15.50 6.93
C ASP A 269 -4.50 16.19 8.29
N ALA A 270 -5.69 16.01 8.88
CA ALA A 270 -5.98 16.57 10.21
C ALA A 270 -5.17 15.90 11.32
N ARG A 271 -4.89 14.59 11.20
CA ARG A 271 -4.21 13.80 12.22
C ARG A 271 -2.70 14.02 12.22
N ARG A 272 -2.08 14.11 11.05
CA ARG A 272 -0.66 14.37 10.83
C ARG A 272 -0.48 15.30 9.62
N PRO A 273 -0.66 16.62 9.82
CA PRO A 273 -0.53 17.60 8.75
C PRO A 273 0.83 17.49 8.06
N GLY A 274 0.82 17.58 6.73
CA GLY A 274 2.04 17.55 5.92
C GLY A 274 2.76 16.20 5.88
N CYS A 275 2.10 15.09 6.26
CA CYS A 275 2.63 13.73 6.10
C CYS A 275 1.98 13.04 4.89
N ALA A 276 2.81 12.48 4.00
CA ALA A 276 2.35 11.85 2.78
C ALA A 276 1.57 10.57 3.09
N HIS A 277 0.49 10.36 2.35
CA HIS A 277 -0.37 9.18 2.46
C HIS A 277 -1.03 8.88 1.13
N ASP A 278 -1.49 7.65 0.93
CA ASP A 278 -2.25 7.23 -0.24
C ASP A 278 -3.77 7.45 -0.09
N GLY A 279 -4.21 8.09 1.00
CA GLY A 279 -5.62 8.29 1.32
C GLY A 279 -6.17 7.31 2.35
N GLN A 280 -5.41 6.25 2.67
CA GLN A 280 -5.73 5.28 3.71
C GLN A 280 -4.56 5.03 4.70
N PHE A 281 -3.33 4.98 4.20
CA PHE A 281 -2.11 4.71 4.98
C PHE A 281 -1.07 5.80 4.75
N TYR A 282 -0.34 6.17 5.80
CA TYR A 282 0.86 7.00 5.62
C TYR A 282 1.92 6.23 4.84
N LEU A 283 2.81 6.97 4.18
CA LEU A 283 3.80 6.40 3.27
C LEU A 283 4.72 5.38 3.97
N GLU A 284 5.15 5.68 5.20
CA GLU A 284 5.98 4.78 6.00
C GLU A 284 5.23 3.52 6.46
N ASP A 285 3.90 3.57 6.59
CA ASP A 285 3.08 2.43 6.97
C ASP A 285 2.83 1.47 5.79
N GLN A 286 3.30 1.83 4.58
CA GLN A 286 3.25 0.98 3.39
C GLN A 286 4.58 0.26 3.11
N ALA A 287 5.68 0.69 3.72
CA ALA A 287 7.03 0.23 3.36
C ALA A 287 7.43 -1.05 4.10
N LEU A 288 7.89 -2.07 3.37
CA LEU A 288 8.52 -3.26 3.93
C LEU A 288 10.05 -3.12 3.91
N ALA A 289 10.67 -3.19 5.08
CA ALA A 289 12.11 -3.11 5.20
C ALA A 289 12.80 -4.30 4.50
N GLY A 290 13.90 -4.02 3.81
CA GLY A 290 14.73 -5.05 3.15
C GLY A 290 14.14 -5.62 1.84
N LEU A 291 12.99 -5.14 1.38
CA LEU A 291 12.42 -5.52 0.09
C LEU A 291 12.62 -4.43 -0.96
N PRO A 292 12.78 -4.82 -2.25
CA PRO A 292 12.73 -3.88 -3.35
C PRO A 292 11.42 -3.10 -3.39
N GLN A 293 11.53 -1.78 -3.56
CA GLN A 293 10.44 -0.84 -3.46
C GLN A 293 10.26 -0.04 -4.75
N ILE A 294 9.02 0.15 -5.16
CA ILE A 294 8.60 1.06 -6.22
C ILE A 294 7.90 2.24 -5.57
N CYS A 295 8.35 3.45 -5.86
CA CYS A 295 7.84 4.67 -5.27
C CYS A 295 6.97 5.41 -6.30
N LEU A 296 5.65 5.49 -6.06
CA LEU A 296 4.68 5.98 -7.06
C LEU A 296 4.02 7.30 -6.64
N PRO A 297 4.05 8.35 -7.49
CA PRO A 297 3.42 9.62 -7.19
C PRO A 297 1.93 9.61 -7.46
N ARG A 298 1.19 10.44 -6.70
CA ARG A 298 -0.21 10.81 -6.97
C ARG A 298 -1.11 9.61 -7.29
N LEU A 299 -0.88 8.51 -6.59
CA LEU A 299 -1.61 7.27 -6.71
C LEU A 299 -2.30 7.00 -5.39
N ASP A 300 -3.63 7.07 -5.39
CA ASP A 300 -4.43 6.84 -4.20
C ASP A 300 -4.63 5.34 -3.93
N HIS A 301 -5.18 5.00 -2.76
CA HIS A 301 -5.28 3.63 -2.31
C HIS A 301 -6.25 2.80 -3.17
N GLY A 302 -7.27 3.44 -3.77
CA GLY A 302 -8.30 2.75 -4.57
C GLY A 302 -7.91 2.53 -6.03
N GLN A 303 -7.06 3.39 -6.59
CA GLN A 303 -6.72 3.44 -8.02
C GLN A 303 -6.19 2.12 -8.57
N PRO A 304 -5.27 1.41 -7.90
CA PRO A 304 -4.79 0.12 -8.40
C PRO A 304 -5.92 -0.86 -8.74
N VAL A 305 -7.03 -0.83 -8.02
CA VAL A 305 -8.12 -1.81 -8.21
C VAL A 305 -9.34 -1.27 -8.93
N LEU A 306 -9.52 0.06 -8.96
CA LEU A 306 -10.70 0.72 -9.56
C LEU A 306 -10.40 1.56 -10.80
N GLY A 307 -9.16 1.96 -11.04
CA GLY A 307 -8.83 3.00 -12.02
C GLY A 307 -9.28 4.40 -11.56
N GLY A 308 -9.41 5.33 -12.50
CA GLY A 308 -9.97 6.68 -12.27
C GLY A 308 -8.94 7.80 -12.33
N LEU A 309 -9.39 9.04 -12.55
CA LEU A 309 -8.55 10.25 -12.70
C LEU A 309 -7.37 10.09 -13.69
N GLY A 310 -7.61 9.44 -14.83
CA GLY A 310 -6.55 9.19 -15.83
C GLY A 310 -5.57 8.09 -15.47
N PHE A 311 -5.75 7.36 -14.37
CA PHE A 311 -4.96 6.18 -14.02
C PHE A 311 -5.40 4.94 -14.80
N ASP A 312 -4.47 4.38 -15.57
CA ASP A 312 -4.63 3.11 -16.28
C ASP A 312 -4.21 1.92 -15.39
N SER A 313 -5.17 1.39 -14.64
CA SER A 313 -4.95 0.20 -13.80
C SER A 313 -4.54 -1.02 -14.63
N GLY A 314 -5.04 -1.16 -15.86
CA GLY A 314 -4.66 -2.27 -16.74
C GLY A 314 -3.17 -2.24 -17.03
N ARG A 315 -2.67 -1.09 -17.50
CA ARG A 315 -1.26 -0.88 -17.78
C ARG A 315 -0.38 -1.05 -16.54
N PHE A 316 -0.84 -0.57 -15.39
CA PHE A 316 -0.14 -0.69 -14.12
C PHE A 316 0.18 -2.15 -13.76
N TRP A 317 -0.82 -3.03 -13.79
CA TRP A 317 -0.62 -4.43 -13.44
C TRP A 317 0.17 -5.20 -14.49
N LEU A 318 0.08 -4.83 -15.77
CA LEU A 318 0.94 -5.36 -16.83
C LEU A 318 2.41 -5.02 -16.53
N ALA A 319 2.71 -3.75 -16.19
CA ALA A 319 4.07 -3.32 -15.87
C ALA A 319 4.65 -4.03 -14.65
N LEU A 320 3.87 -4.25 -13.58
CA LEU A 320 4.29 -5.04 -12.42
C LEU A 320 4.58 -6.50 -12.77
N ALA A 321 3.74 -7.11 -13.62
CA ALA A 321 3.96 -8.48 -14.09
C ALA A 321 5.25 -8.60 -14.90
N ASP A 322 5.55 -7.64 -15.78
CA ASP A 322 6.82 -7.60 -16.52
C ASP A 322 8.01 -7.42 -15.58
N LEU A 323 7.88 -6.52 -14.60
CA LEU A 323 8.95 -6.24 -13.64
C LEU A 323 9.31 -7.50 -12.85
N LEU A 324 8.32 -8.22 -12.30
CA LEU A 324 8.57 -9.47 -11.58
C LEU A 324 9.31 -10.49 -12.42
N HIS A 325 8.93 -10.64 -13.69
CA HIS A 325 9.61 -11.53 -14.60
C HIS A 325 11.05 -11.08 -14.89
N ALA A 326 11.23 -9.80 -15.18
CA ALA A 326 12.50 -9.20 -15.55
C ALA A 326 13.55 -9.26 -14.45
N SER A 327 13.11 -9.17 -13.19
CA SER A 327 13.98 -9.13 -12.02
C SER A 327 14.12 -10.49 -11.34
N ARG A 328 13.48 -11.53 -11.87
CA ARG A 328 13.55 -12.87 -11.30
C ARG A 328 15.01 -13.32 -11.22
N PRO A 329 15.49 -13.79 -10.06
CA PRO A 329 16.83 -14.38 -9.96
C PRO A 329 16.95 -15.56 -10.95
N THR A 330 17.95 -15.51 -11.82
CA THR A 330 18.28 -16.66 -12.67
C THR A 330 18.76 -17.79 -11.77
N SER A 331 18.14 -18.97 -11.88
CA SER A 331 18.43 -20.12 -11.02
C SER A 331 19.84 -20.68 -11.20
N ALA A 332 20.55 -20.25 -12.24
CA ALA A 332 21.98 -20.46 -12.40
C ALA A 332 22.70 -19.31 -11.71
N GLY A 333 23.62 -19.61 -10.80
CA GLY A 333 24.52 -18.65 -10.15
C GLY A 333 25.50 -17.96 -11.11
N GLU A 334 25.07 -17.64 -12.34
CA GLU A 334 25.68 -16.57 -13.09
C GLU A 334 25.41 -15.27 -12.34
N PRO A 335 26.44 -14.54 -11.90
CA PRO A 335 26.24 -13.21 -11.34
C PRO A 335 25.44 -12.41 -12.36
N TYR A 336 24.39 -11.74 -11.89
CA TYR A 336 23.60 -10.80 -12.68
C TYR A 336 24.59 -9.84 -13.34
N ARG A 337 24.89 -10.06 -14.63
CA ARG A 337 25.56 -9.04 -15.42
C ARG A 337 24.53 -7.93 -15.45
N SER A 338 24.81 -6.84 -14.73
CA SER A 338 24.19 -5.57 -15.05
C SER A 338 24.41 -5.41 -16.54
N ASN A 339 23.38 -5.65 -17.34
CA ASN A 339 23.27 -4.93 -18.57
C ASN A 339 23.24 -3.47 -18.08
N GLU A 340 24.41 -2.85 -17.98
CA GLU A 340 24.57 -1.44 -18.27
C GLU A 340 23.82 -1.31 -19.58
N VAL A 341 22.56 -0.89 -19.45
CA VAL A 341 21.87 -0.25 -20.54
C VAL A 341 22.77 0.95 -20.75
N ASP A 342 23.66 0.87 -21.74
CA ASP A 342 24.34 2.03 -22.28
C ASP A 342 23.23 2.99 -22.65
N PHE A 343 22.86 3.84 -21.68
CA PHE A 343 22.18 5.07 -21.93
C PHE A 343 23.22 5.90 -22.66
N GLU A 344 23.31 5.70 -23.97
CA GLU A 344 23.87 6.68 -24.87
C GLU A 344 23.12 7.98 -24.56
N ALA A 345 23.74 8.82 -23.74
CA ALA A 345 23.37 10.20 -23.62
C ALA A 345 23.47 10.75 -25.04
N GLY A 346 22.32 10.88 -25.71
CA GLY A 346 22.24 11.45 -27.04
C GLY A 346 22.90 12.81 -27.01
N ASP A 347 24.12 12.87 -27.54
CA ASP A 347 24.87 14.09 -27.77
C ASP A 347 24.10 14.87 -28.83
N ALA A 348 23.23 15.77 -28.36
CA ALA A 348 22.53 16.73 -29.19
C ALA A 348 23.56 17.75 -29.68
N GLY A 349 24.31 17.36 -30.71
CA GLY A 349 25.19 18.23 -31.45
C GLY A 349 24.41 19.40 -32.02
N ILE A 350 24.51 20.55 -31.37
CA ILE A 350 24.16 21.85 -31.93
C ILE A 350 25.15 22.12 -33.06
N ARG A 351 24.74 21.79 -34.29
CA ARG A 351 25.38 22.34 -35.50
C ARG A 351 24.92 23.79 -35.64
N ALA A 352 25.75 24.71 -35.17
CA ALA A 352 25.68 26.10 -35.62
C ALA A 352 25.94 26.12 -37.13
N SER A 353 24.96 26.59 -37.88
CA SER A 353 25.10 26.93 -39.29
C SER A 353 24.98 28.44 -39.41
N SER A 354 25.94 29.05 -40.09
CA SER A 354 26.07 30.46 -40.50
C SER A 354 26.61 31.44 -39.46
#